data_AF-A0A2E3MB33-F1
#
_entry.id   AF-A0A2E3MB33-F1
#
_cell.length_a   1.000
_cell.length_b   1.000
_cell.length_c   1.000
_cell.angle_alpha   90.00
_cell.angle_beta   90.00
_cell.angle_gamma   90.00
#
_symmetry.space_group_name_H-M   'P 1'
#
loop_
_entity.id
_entity.type
_entity.pdbx_description
1 polymer ?
#
loop_
_entity_poly.entity_id
_entity_poly.type
_entity_poly.pdbx_seq_one_letter_code
_entity_poly.pdbx_strand_id
1 'polypeptide(L)'
;MFQEANVNYESTFNLSYLTVPIMAKFYVAKGLSLEAGPQIGFLLKSEVDIEVNANALFVSQSESTTEDVKDFTKSNDFAFNIGAGYQLNSGLNFNLRYNIGLTDAYEDIDAKNSVFQVGVGYTF
;
A
#
# COMPACT_ATOMS: atom_id res chain seq x y z
N MET A 1 10.19 -46.37 4.86
CA MET A 1 10.30 -44.98 4.37
C MET A 1 9.10 -44.24 4.97
N PHE A 2 9.31 -43.48 6.04
CA PHE A 2 8.25 -42.70 6.68
C PHE A 2 8.11 -41.39 5.94
N GLN A 3 6.90 -41.02 5.52
CA GLN A 3 6.63 -39.76 4.84
C GLN A 3 6.38 -38.70 5.92
N GLU A 4 7.22 -37.66 5.96
CA GLU A 4 7.19 -36.59 6.96
C GLU A 4 5.90 -35.76 6.86
N ALA A 5 5.25 -35.54 8.01
CA ALA A 5 4.20 -34.55 8.13
C ALA A 5 4.80 -33.16 7.94
N ASN A 6 4.24 -32.37 7.02
CA ASN A 6 4.65 -30.99 6.79
C ASN A 6 3.60 -30.05 7.38
N VAL A 7 4.04 -29.15 8.27
CA VAL A 7 3.22 -28.10 8.85
C VAL A 7 3.80 -26.77 8.37
N ASN A 8 3.03 -26.02 7.60
CA ASN A 8 3.38 -24.70 7.12
C ASN A 8 2.62 -23.65 7.93
N TYR A 9 3.34 -22.63 8.39
CA TYR A 9 2.80 -21.45 9.07
C TYR A 9 2.99 -20.25 8.17
N GLU A 10 1.89 -19.64 7.73
CA GLU A 10 1.91 -18.40 6.96
C GLU A 10 1.23 -17.30 7.78
N SER A 11 1.88 -16.14 7.88
CA SER A 11 1.34 -14.97 8.59
C SER A 11 1.37 -13.79 7.64
N THR A 12 0.19 -13.29 7.31
CA THR A 12 0.00 -12.16 6.40
C THR A 12 -0.49 -10.95 7.18
N PHE A 13 0.24 -9.86 7.11
CA PHE A 13 -0.13 -8.58 7.72
C PHE A 13 -0.85 -7.70 6.69
N ASN A 14 -2.13 -7.42 6.91
CA ASN A 14 -2.97 -6.63 6.03
C ASN A 14 -3.26 -5.25 6.65
N LEU A 15 -2.72 -4.21 6.01
CA LEU A 15 -2.90 -2.81 6.42
C LEU A 15 -3.66 -2.04 5.34
N SER A 16 -4.82 -1.49 5.68
CA SER A 16 -5.61 -0.64 4.78
C SER A 16 -5.57 0.82 5.24
N TYR A 17 -5.18 1.72 4.35
CA TYR A 17 -5.13 3.16 4.62
C TYR A 17 -6.08 3.95 3.70
N LEU A 18 -6.71 4.99 4.24
CA LEU A 18 -7.36 6.04 3.48
C LEU A 18 -6.39 7.22 3.34
N THR A 19 -5.92 7.48 2.12
CA THR A 19 -4.98 8.57 1.84
C THR A 19 -5.67 9.77 1.22
N VAL A 20 -5.43 10.96 1.77
CA VAL A 20 -5.93 12.25 1.28
C VAL A 20 -4.74 13.11 0.84
N PRO A 21 -4.44 13.19 -0.47
CA PRO A 21 -3.40 14.05 -1.01
C PRO A 21 -3.92 15.45 -1.32
N ILE A 22 -3.14 16.48 -1.00
CA ILE A 22 -3.39 17.87 -1.40
C ILE A 22 -2.28 18.28 -2.37
N MET A 23 -2.59 18.31 -3.67
CA MET A 23 -1.59 18.51 -4.73
C MET A 23 -1.71 19.89 -5.38
N ALA A 24 -0.59 20.61 -5.46
CA ALA A 24 -0.45 21.74 -6.37
C ALA A 24 -0.06 21.22 -7.75
N LYS A 25 -0.77 21.64 -8.81
CA LYS A 25 -0.54 21.22 -10.19
C LYS A 25 -0.17 22.42 -11.07
N PHE A 26 1.00 22.36 -11.70
CA PHE A 26 1.52 23.40 -12.57
C PHE A 26 1.68 22.88 -14.00
N TYR A 27 1.04 23.53 -14.97
CA TYR A 27 1.17 23.20 -16.38
C TYR A 27 2.42 23.84 -16.96
N VAL A 28 3.40 23.02 -17.34
CA VAL A 28 4.69 23.48 -17.89
C VAL A 28 4.69 23.50 -19.41
N ALA A 29 3.84 22.69 -20.05
CA ALA A 29 3.61 22.72 -21.48
C ALA A 29 2.19 22.23 -21.79
N LYS A 30 1.75 22.30 -23.05
CA LYS A 30 0.44 21.81 -23.46
C LYS A 30 0.31 20.32 -23.13
N GLY A 31 -0.67 19.98 -22.30
CA GLY A 31 -0.91 18.61 -21.81
C GLY A 31 0.02 18.19 -20.67
N LEU A 32 1.24 18.72 -20.57
CA LEU A 32 2.22 18.35 -19.54
C LEU A 32 2.07 19.20 -18.27
N SER A 33 1.94 18.52 -17.13
CA SER A 33 1.88 19.14 -15.80
C SER A 33 2.88 18.50 -14.85
N LEU A 34 3.42 19.30 -13.95
CA LEU A 34 4.11 18.84 -12.76
C LEU A 34 3.18 19.00 -11.56
N GLU A 35 3.27 18.10 -10.59
CA GLU A 35 2.49 18.16 -9.37
C GLU A 35 3.35 17.87 -8.14
N ALA A 36 3.07 18.56 -7.04
CA ALA A 36 3.72 18.30 -5.77
C ALA A 36 2.79 18.69 -4.61
N GLY A 37 2.89 17.98 -3.49
CA GLY A 37 2.13 18.35 -2.30
C GLY A 37 2.12 17.30 -1.20
N PRO A 38 1.65 17.69 0.00
CA PRO A 38 1.55 16.78 1.14
C PRO A 38 0.41 15.77 0.98
N GLN A 39 0.55 14.64 1.69
CA GLN A 39 -0.46 13.60 1.82
C GLN A 39 -0.54 13.13 3.27
N ILE A 40 -1.77 12.91 3.72
CA ILE A 40 -2.08 12.29 5.01
C ILE A 40 -2.82 10.97 4.76
N GLY A 41 -2.36 9.89 5.40
CA GLY A 41 -2.95 8.57 5.40
C GLY A 41 -3.53 8.23 6.76
N PHE A 42 -4.77 7.77 6.80
CA PHE A 42 -5.45 7.29 8.01
C PHE A 42 -5.59 5.78 7.95
N LEU A 43 -5.08 5.07 8.96
CA LEU A 43 -5.21 3.61 9.03
C LEU A 43 -6.68 3.23 9.29
N LEU A 44 -7.30 2.52 8.34
CA LEU A 44 -8.68 2.04 8.46
C LEU A 44 -8.75 0.63 9.07
N LYS A 45 -7.81 -0.23 8.69
CA LYS A 45 -7.81 -1.67 9.02
C LYS A 45 -6.39 -2.16 9.26
N SER A 46 -6.20 -2.97 10.31
CA SER A 46 -4.94 -3.61 10.66
C SER A 46 -5.26 -5.02 11.14
N GLU A 47 -5.15 -5.97 10.22
CA GLU A 47 -5.48 -7.38 10.44
C GLU A 47 -4.25 -8.25 10.25
N VAL A 48 -4.15 -9.29 11.05
CA VAL A 48 -3.18 -10.37 10.85
C VAL A 48 -3.95 -11.64 10.53
N ASP A 49 -3.74 -12.13 9.31
CA ASP A 49 -4.24 -13.43 8.90
C ASP A 49 -3.18 -14.47 9.22
N ILE A 50 -3.51 -15.40 10.10
CA ILE A 50 -2.67 -16.55 10.42
C ILE A 50 -3.29 -17.77 9.76
N GLU A 51 -2.58 -18.33 8.79
CA GLU A 51 -2.97 -19.56 8.10
C GLU A 51 -2.07 -20.72 8.54
N VAL A 52 -2.68 -21.75 9.12
CA VAL A 52 -1.98 -22.98 9.50
C VAL A 52 -2.42 -24.10 8.59
N ASN A 53 -1.48 -24.62 7.79
CA ASN A 53 -1.72 -25.74 6.89
C ASN A 53 -0.95 -26.98 7.37
N ALA A 54 -1.68 -28.01 7.81
CA ALA A 54 -1.12 -29.31 8.17
C ALA A 54 -1.50 -30.36 7.12
N ASN A 55 -0.48 -30.98 6.49
CA ASN A 55 -0.67 -32.07 5.53
C ASN A 55 -0.05 -33.37 6.04
N ALA A 56 -0.88 -34.41 6.19
CA ALA A 56 -0.44 -35.76 6.51
C ALA A 56 -1.21 -36.80 5.69
N LEU A 57 -0.52 -37.48 4.78
CA LEU A 57 -0.85 -38.79 4.19
C LEU A 57 -2.34 -39.08 3.93
N PHE A 58 -3.09 -38.15 3.30
CA PHE A 58 -4.55 -38.17 2.96
C PHE A 58 -5.50 -37.34 3.84
N VAL A 59 -5.01 -36.54 4.79
CA VAL A 59 -5.80 -35.54 5.54
C VAL A 59 -5.14 -34.17 5.40
N SER A 60 -5.90 -33.18 4.93
CA SER A 60 -5.52 -31.77 4.89
C SER A 60 -6.48 -31.00 5.80
N GLN A 61 -5.93 -30.33 6.82
CA GLN A 61 -6.68 -29.45 7.70
C GLN A 61 -6.07 -28.05 7.62
N SER A 62 -6.93 -27.06 7.34
CA SER A 62 -6.57 -25.65 7.23
C SER A 62 -7.45 -24.89 8.21
N GLU A 63 -6.82 -24.15 9.11
CA GLU A 63 -7.49 -23.29 10.09
C GLU A 63 -6.97 -21.86 9.89
N SER A 64 -7.90 -20.92 9.75
CA SER A 64 -7.63 -19.50 9.50
C SER A 64 -8.22 -18.67 10.64
N THR A 65 -7.38 -17.91 11.34
CA THR A 65 -7.82 -16.96 12.36
C THR A 65 -7.31 -15.57 11.98
N THR A 66 -8.23 -14.60 11.95
CA THR A 66 -7.93 -13.19 11.75
C THR A 66 -8.05 -12.47 13.10
N GLU A 67 -6.96 -11.88 13.58
CA GLU A 67 -6.98 -11.04 14.79
C GLU A 67 -6.74 -9.57 14.41
N ASP A 68 -7.58 -8.68 14.95
CA ASP A 68 -7.43 -7.22 14.82
C ASP A 68 -6.32 -6.73 15.77
N VAL A 69 -5.24 -6.16 15.22
CA VAL A 69 -4.11 -5.59 15.99
C VAL A 69 -4.02 -4.07 15.80
N LYS A 70 -5.17 -3.40 15.70
CA LYS A 70 -5.27 -1.94 15.57
C LYS A 70 -4.52 -1.17 16.66
N ASP A 71 -4.39 -1.72 17.85
CA ASP A 71 -3.84 -1.04 19.02
C ASP A 71 -2.31 -0.83 18.99
N PHE A 72 -1.58 -1.46 18.05
CA PHE A 72 -0.10 -1.41 17.97
C PHE A 72 0.46 -0.70 16.72
N THR A 73 -0.40 -0.16 15.86
CA THR A 73 0.01 0.45 14.58
C THR A 73 -0.18 1.96 14.60
N LYS A 74 0.88 2.73 14.25
CA LYS A 74 0.83 4.19 14.15
C LYS A 74 -0.33 4.61 13.23
N SER A 75 -1.26 5.39 13.76
CA SER A 75 -2.56 5.66 13.14
C SER A 75 -2.48 6.57 11.90
N ASN A 76 -1.42 7.38 11.80
CA ASN A 76 -1.28 8.41 10.77
C ASN A 76 0.03 8.24 10.00
N ASP A 77 -0.07 8.14 8.67
CA ASP A 77 1.05 8.12 7.73
C ASP A 77 1.14 9.48 7.03
N PHE A 78 2.30 10.14 7.09
CA PHE A 78 2.53 11.38 6.36
C PHE A 78 3.49 11.14 5.20
N ALA A 79 3.14 11.66 4.03
CA ALA A 79 3.98 11.59 2.86
C ALA A 79 4.04 12.93 2.11
N PHE A 80 5.10 13.11 1.33
CA PHE A 80 5.19 14.17 0.35
C PHE A 80 5.23 13.57 -1.05
N ASN A 81 4.35 14.05 -1.92
CA ASN A 81 4.21 13.55 -3.26
C ASN A 81 4.85 14.52 -4.24
N ILE A 82 5.53 13.96 -5.24
CA ILE A 82 5.97 14.66 -6.44
C ILE A 82 5.56 13.85 -7.66
N GLY A 83 5.24 14.51 -8.77
CA GLY A 83 4.76 13.82 -9.95
C GLY A 83 4.73 14.66 -11.19
N ALA A 84 4.45 13.98 -12.29
CA ALA A 84 4.19 14.56 -13.59
C ALA A 84 2.96 13.90 -14.20
N GLY A 85 2.23 14.64 -15.02
CA GLY A 85 1.08 14.12 -15.74
C GLY A 85 1.05 14.65 -17.16
N TYR A 86 0.49 13.86 -18.06
CA TYR A 86 0.28 14.24 -19.46
C TYR A 86 -1.16 13.99 -19.88
N GLN A 87 -1.84 15.05 -20.33
CA GLN A 87 -3.21 15.00 -20.83
C GLN A 87 -3.22 15.19 -22.35
N LEU A 88 -3.87 14.25 -23.03
CA LEU A 88 -4.07 14.29 -24.47
C LEU A 88 -5.32 15.13 -24.78
N ASN A 89 -5.36 15.66 -26.00
CA ASN A 89 -6.54 16.39 -26.50
C ASN A 89 -7.81 15.50 -26.56
N SER A 90 -7.65 14.17 -26.54
CA SER A 90 -8.75 13.20 -26.50
C SER A 90 -9.42 13.07 -25.13
N GLY A 91 -8.93 13.76 -24.09
CA GLY A 91 -9.41 13.63 -22.71
C GLY A 91 -8.66 12.56 -21.91
N LEU A 92 -7.98 11.61 -22.56
CA LEU A 92 -7.11 10.65 -21.88
C LEU A 92 -5.96 11.37 -21.16
N ASN A 93 -5.66 10.93 -19.94
CA ASN A 93 -4.56 11.44 -19.15
C ASN A 93 -3.75 10.32 -18.52
N PHE A 94 -2.46 10.57 -18.35
CA PHE A 94 -1.50 9.69 -17.70
C PHE A 94 -0.85 10.44 -16.55
N ASN A 95 -0.56 9.75 -15.46
CA ASN A 95 0.18 10.33 -14.34
C ASN A 95 1.27 9.40 -13.86
N LEU A 96 2.32 10.03 -13.33
CA LEU A 96 3.44 9.41 -12.68
C LEU A 96 3.68 10.14 -11.36
N ARG A 97 3.70 9.40 -10.25
CA ARG A 97 3.92 9.97 -8.91
C ARG A 97 4.95 9.16 -8.14
N TYR A 98 5.75 9.87 -7.35
CA TYR A 98 6.61 9.31 -6.34
C TYR A 98 6.19 9.87 -4.98
N ASN A 99 5.86 8.97 -4.07
CA ASN A 99 5.36 9.27 -2.72
C ASN A 99 6.52 9.02 -1.76
N ILE A 100 6.95 10.08 -1.06
CA ILE A 100 8.05 10.05 -0.10
C ILE A 100 7.43 9.98 1.29
N GLY A 101 7.50 8.84 1.95
CA GLY A 101 7.08 8.69 3.34
C GLY A 101 7.95 9.55 4.26
N LEU A 102 7.29 10.38 5.07
CA LEU A 102 7.90 11.24 6.07
C LEU A 102 7.82 10.65 7.47
N THR A 103 6.95 9.66 7.68
CA THR A 103 6.77 8.93 8.93
C THR A 103 7.45 7.56 8.86
N ASP A 104 8.08 7.15 9.96
CA ASP A 104 8.70 5.83 10.06
C ASP A 104 7.62 4.75 10.21
N ALA A 105 7.77 3.67 9.43
CA ALA A 105 6.83 2.55 9.40
C ALA A 105 6.80 1.75 10.71
N TYR A 106 7.87 1.83 11.52
CA TYR A 106 8.02 1.14 12.81
C TYR A 106 8.55 2.10 13.88
N GLU A 107 8.31 1.81 15.17
CA GLU A 107 8.75 2.68 16.28
C GLU A 107 10.25 2.64 16.54
N ASP A 108 10.92 1.52 16.27
CA ASP A 108 12.33 1.30 16.61
C ASP A 108 13.27 1.19 15.39
N ILE A 109 12.75 1.43 14.17
CA ILE A 109 13.52 1.34 12.92
C ILE A 109 13.19 2.55 12.05
N ASP A 110 14.21 3.31 11.65
CA ASP A 110 14.16 4.37 10.63
C ASP A 110 13.93 3.76 9.23
N ALA A 111 12.75 3.19 9.02
CA ALA A 111 12.30 2.63 7.75
C ALA A 111 11.18 3.51 7.20
N LYS A 112 11.49 4.26 6.14
CA LYS A 112 10.55 5.16 5.47
C LYS A 112 10.00 4.49 4.22
N ASN A 113 8.69 4.49 4.07
CA ASN A 113 8.05 3.96 2.87
C ASN A 113 8.26 4.91 1.70
N SER A 114 8.51 4.36 0.52
CA SER A 114 8.47 5.13 -0.73
C SER A 114 7.72 4.34 -1.78
N VAL A 115 6.80 5.01 -2.47
CA VAL A 115 5.91 4.34 -3.42
C VAL A 115 5.96 5.05 -4.76
N PHE A 116 6.30 4.28 -5.79
CA PHE A 116 6.18 4.70 -7.18
C PHE A 116 4.80 4.30 -7.72
N GLN A 117 4.10 5.26 -8.32
CA GLN A 117 2.75 5.07 -8.83
C GLN A 117 2.67 5.54 -10.28
N VAL A 118 1.98 4.75 -11.10
CA VAL A 118 1.58 5.10 -12.46
C VAL A 118 0.07 5.01 -12.56
N GLY A 119 -0.53 5.82 -13.40
CA GLY A 119 -1.97 5.75 -13.61
C GLY A 119 -2.40 6.33 -14.95
N VAL A 120 -3.63 5.99 -15.29
CA VAL A 120 -4.34 6.41 -16.49
C VAL A 120 -5.74 6.85 -16.09
N GLY A 121 -6.24 7.90 -16.73
CA GLY A 121 -7.56 8.44 -16.47
C GLY A 121 -8.17 9.07 -17.72
N TYR A 122 -9.41 9.51 -17.59
CA TYR A 122 -10.12 10.22 -18.65
C TYR A 122 -10.79 11.47 -18.08
N THR A 123 -10.62 12.59 -18.75
CA THR A 123 -11.25 13.88 -18.44
C THR A 123 -12.30 14.14 -19.50
N PHE A 124 -13.55 14.31 -19.06
CA PHE A 124 -14.72 14.60 -19.88
C PHE A 124 -15.08 16.08 -19.86
#